data_AF-A0A428WXR4-F1
#
_entry.id   AF-A0A428WXR4-F1
#
_cell.length_a   1.000
_cell.length_b   1.000
_cell.length_c   1.000
_cell.angle_alpha   90.00
_cell.angle_beta   90.00
_cell.angle_gamma   90.00
#
_symmetry.space_group_name_H-M   'P 1'
#
loop_
_entity.id
_entity.type
_entity.pdbx_description
1 polymer ?
#
loop_
_entity_poly.entity_id
_entity_poly.type
_entity_poly.pdbx_seq_one_letter_code
_entity_poly.pdbx_strand_id
1 'polypeptide(L)'
;MGDRFDLRGAHVSGSAVGSHSRVYHQSGPGLPVADLLAALAAARADIVAAAPEADRDEVRAEVGKIEEELQRDTPRGTVVANRWQTVTTVVGAISEPLVKITELITKLFG
;
A
#
# COMPACT_ATOMS: atom_id res chain seq x y z
N MET A 1 -9.37 -51.42 -18.24
CA MET A 1 -8.03 -51.26 -17.64
C MET A 1 -7.33 -50.18 -18.45
N GLY A 2 -7.09 -48.96 -17.99
CA GLY A 2 -6.96 -48.34 -16.68
C GLY A 2 -6.08 -47.10 -16.98
N ASP A 3 -6.71 -45.99 -17.32
CA ASP A 3 -6.86 -44.81 -16.45
C ASP A 3 -5.52 -44.19 -16.02
N ARG A 4 -5.23 -43.00 -16.57
CA ARG A 4 -4.38 -42.00 -15.93
C ARG A 4 -4.77 -40.61 -16.42
N PHE A 5 -5.84 -40.07 -15.85
CA PHE A 5 -6.11 -38.64 -15.82
C PHE A 5 -5.44 -38.02 -14.58
N ASP A 6 -4.68 -36.94 -14.77
CA ASP A 6 -4.72 -35.78 -13.87
C ASP A 6 -4.28 -34.53 -14.64
N LEU A 7 -5.22 -33.97 -15.39
CA LEU A 7 -5.17 -32.59 -15.89
C LEU A 7 -5.99 -31.75 -14.89
N ARG A 8 -5.40 -31.46 -13.74
CA ARG A 8 -5.98 -30.55 -12.75
C ARG A 8 -5.84 -29.10 -13.22
N GLY A 9 -6.94 -28.60 -13.80
CA GLY A 9 -7.38 -27.19 -13.75
C GLY A 9 -6.58 -26.20 -14.60
N ALA A 10 -7.16 -25.37 -15.47
CA ALA A 10 -8.54 -25.11 -15.77
C ALA A 10 -8.61 -24.48 -17.17
N HIS A 11 -9.62 -24.90 -17.91
CA HIS A 11 -10.19 -24.21 -19.05
C HIS A 11 -10.81 -22.88 -18.59
N VAL A 12 -10.64 -21.78 -19.32
CA VAL A 12 -11.76 -20.93 -19.82
C VAL A 12 -11.25 -20.03 -20.95
N SER A 13 -11.91 -20.19 -22.09
CA SER A 13 -11.92 -19.36 -23.29
C SER A 13 -12.26 -17.88 -23.05
N GLY A 14 -11.64 -17.03 -23.87
CA GLY A 14 -12.30 -15.89 -24.52
C GLY A 14 -12.62 -14.66 -23.66
N SER A 15 -11.93 -13.56 -23.94
CA SER A 15 -12.54 -12.41 -24.64
C SER A 15 -11.57 -11.23 -24.66
N ALA A 16 -11.35 -10.69 -25.85
CA ALA A 16 -10.82 -9.35 -26.00
C ALA A 16 -11.84 -8.36 -25.43
N VAL A 17 -11.48 -7.65 -24.36
CA VAL A 17 -12.12 -6.40 -23.97
C VAL A 17 -10.99 -5.42 -23.67
N GLY A 18 -10.83 -4.43 -24.54
CA GLY A 18 -9.94 -3.30 -24.27
C GLY A 18 -10.40 -2.55 -23.03
N SER A 19 -9.51 -2.42 -22.06
CA SER A 19 -9.48 -1.34 -21.06
C SER A 19 -8.27 -1.57 -20.15
N HIS A 20 -7.23 -0.75 -20.33
CA HIS A 20 -6.25 -0.27 -19.34
C HIS A 20 -6.06 -1.07 -18.04
N SER A 21 -5.96 -2.40 -18.11
CA SER A 21 -5.64 -3.21 -16.95
C SER A 21 -4.13 -3.28 -16.87
N ARG A 22 -3.54 -2.30 -16.17
CA ARG A 22 -2.22 -2.49 -15.56
C ARG A 22 -2.33 -3.70 -14.67
N VAL A 23 -1.99 -4.87 -15.21
CA VAL A 23 -1.67 -6.05 -14.42
C VAL A 23 -0.45 -5.66 -13.63
N TYR A 24 -0.65 -5.24 -12.38
CA TYR A 24 0.43 -5.13 -11.41
C TYR A 24 0.92 -6.56 -11.19
N HIS A 25 1.94 -6.93 -11.96
CA HIS A 25 2.76 -8.09 -11.70
C HIS A 25 3.43 -7.87 -10.35
N GLN A 26 2.76 -8.31 -9.28
CA GLN A 26 3.34 -8.47 -7.96
C GLN A 26 4.33 -9.64 -8.05
N SER A 27 5.52 -9.38 -8.57
CA SER A 27 6.57 -10.38 -8.81
C SER A 27 7.94 -9.77 -8.58
N GLY A 28 8.17 -9.30 -7.36
CA GLY A 28 9.48 -9.19 -6.74
C GLY A 28 9.42 -9.84 -5.35
N PRO A 29 10.53 -9.99 -4.62
CA PRO A 29 10.51 -10.28 -3.19
C PRO A 29 9.91 -9.06 -2.47
N GLY A 30 8.60 -8.89 -2.64
CA GLY A 30 7.84 -7.72 -2.27
C GLY A 30 7.67 -7.75 -0.76
N LEU A 31 8.16 -6.70 -0.10
CA LEU A 31 7.89 -6.47 1.30
C LEU A 31 6.37 -6.59 1.53
N PRO A 32 5.90 -7.38 2.50
CA PRO A 32 4.47 -7.53 2.71
C PRO A 32 3.85 -6.19 3.11
N VAL A 33 2.60 -5.96 2.68
CA VAL A 33 1.78 -4.82 3.15
C VAL A 33 1.72 -4.75 4.68
N ALA A 34 1.85 -5.90 5.35
CA ALA A 34 1.99 -6.01 6.80
C ALA A 34 3.20 -5.24 7.37
N ASP A 35 4.34 -5.20 6.67
CA ASP A 35 5.52 -4.45 7.12
C ASP A 35 5.30 -2.94 7.05
N LEU A 36 4.59 -2.47 6.01
CA LEU A 36 4.19 -1.07 5.90
C LEU A 36 3.20 -0.69 6.99
N LEU A 37 2.20 -1.54 7.26
CA LEU A 37 1.26 -1.35 8.37
C LEU A 37 1.97 -1.30 9.73
N ALA A 38 2.92 -2.21 9.97
CA ALA A 38 3.70 -2.23 11.21
C ALA A 38 4.57 -0.98 11.36
N ALA A 39 5.20 -0.53 10.28
CA ALA A 39 6.00 0.70 10.27
C ALA A 39 5.15 1.95 10.53
N LEU A 40 3.98 2.05 9.92
CA LEU A 40 3.02 3.14 10.16
C LEU A 40 2.54 3.14 11.61
N ALA A 41 2.12 1.99 12.13
CA ALA A 41 1.65 1.87 13.51
C ALA A 41 2.73 2.27 14.53
N ALA A 42 3.98 1.86 14.29
CA ALA A 42 5.12 2.20 15.16
C ALA A 42 5.47 3.70 15.11
N ALA A 43 5.43 4.31 13.93
CA ALA A 43 5.81 5.72 13.74
C ALA A 43 4.64 6.70 13.92
N ARG A 44 3.41 6.22 14.10
CA ARG A 44 2.19 7.06 14.12
C ARG A 44 2.26 8.19 15.14
N ALA A 45 2.70 7.89 16.36
CA ALA A 45 2.82 8.89 17.42
C ALA A 45 3.83 9.98 17.05
N ASP A 46 4.98 9.59 16.50
CA ASP A 46 6.04 10.51 16.09
C ASP A 46 5.63 11.37 14.90
N ILE A 47 4.96 10.77 13.90
CA ILE A 47 4.44 11.49 12.73
C ILE A 47 3.43 12.56 13.14
N VAL A 48 2.51 12.21 14.05
CA VAL A 48 1.51 13.16 14.56
C VAL A 48 2.16 14.24 15.44
N ALA A 49 3.14 13.87 16.27
CA ALA A 49 3.84 14.84 17.11
C ALA A 49 4.68 15.85 16.30
N ALA A 50 5.25 15.39 15.18
CA ALA A 50 6.05 16.20 14.25
C ALA A 50 5.22 17.18 13.43
N ALA A 51 3.92 16.92 13.25
CA ALA A 51 3.02 17.85 12.59
C ALA A 51 2.77 19.12 13.43
N PRO A 52 2.55 20.29 12.78
CA PRO A 52 2.09 21.49 13.46
C PRO A 52 0.82 21.22 14.28
N GLU A 53 0.69 21.83 15.47
CA GLU A 53 -0.40 21.52 16.41
C GLU A 53 -1.79 21.62 15.78
N ALA A 54 -2.00 22.64 14.94
CA ALA A 54 -3.26 22.88 14.23
C ALA A 54 -3.64 21.76 13.24
N ASP A 55 -2.66 21.01 12.73
CA ASP A 55 -2.84 20.02 11.67
C ASP A 55 -2.68 18.57 12.17
N ARG A 56 -2.42 18.38 13.48
CA ARG A 56 -2.21 17.04 14.07
C ARG A 56 -3.41 16.12 13.88
N ASP A 57 -4.63 16.65 13.99
CA ASP A 57 -5.85 15.88 13.77
C ASP A 57 -6.01 15.49 12.29
N GLU A 58 -5.62 16.35 11.35
CA GLU A 58 -5.61 16.04 9.92
C GLU A 58 -4.59 14.93 9.61
N VAL A 59 -3.35 15.06 10.10
CA VAL A 59 -2.31 14.04 9.92
C VAL A 59 -2.73 12.71 10.53
N ARG A 60 -3.34 12.72 11.73
CA ARG A 60 -3.87 11.51 12.36
C ARG A 60 -4.97 10.87 11.51
N ALA A 61 -5.87 11.67 10.93
CA ALA A 61 -6.94 11.19 10.07
C ALA A 61 -6.40 10.60 8.76
N GLU A 62 -5.42 11.25 8.12
CA GLU A 62 -4.83 10.73 6.87
C GLU A 62 -4.02 9.46 7.10
N VAL A 63 -3.24 9.36 8.19
CA VAL A 63 -2.56 8.12 8.56
C VAL A 63 -3.57 6.99 8.78
N GLY A 64 -4.68 7.26 9.48
CA GLY A 64 -5.74 6.25 9.67
C GLY A 64 -6.36 5.78 8.35
N LYS A 65 -6.65 6.69 7.43
CA LYS A 65 -7.17 6.34 6.09
C LYS A 65 -6.18 5.53 5.26
N ILE A 66 -4.87 5.76 5.44
CA ILE A 66 -3.83 4.93 4.82
C ILE A 66 -3.87 3.52 5.40
N GLU A 67 -3.92 3.38 6.72
CA GLU A 67 -4.02 2.08 7.40
C GLU A 67 -5.26 1.30 6.94
N GLU A 68 -6.42 1.97 6.88
CA GLU A 68 -7.67 1.39 6.36
C GLU A 68 -7.55 0.93 4.90
N GLU A 69 -6.94 1.73 4.03
CA GLU A 69 -6.77 1.35 2.62
C GLU A 69 -5.81 0.16 2.47
N LEU A 70 -4.77 0.08 3.29
CA LEU A 70 -3.81 -1.04 3.31
C LEU A 70 -4.42 -2.35 3.85
N GLN A 71 -5.45 -2.27 4.68
CA GLN A 71 -6.14 -3.45 5.21
C GLN A 71 -7.18 -4.05 4.24
N ARG A 72 -7.43 -3.42 3.10
CA ARG A 72 -8.34 -3.94 2.08
C ARG A 72 -7.76 -5.18 1.39
N ASP A 73 -8.63 -6.07 0.91
CA ASP A 73 -8.24 -7.22 0.08
C ASP A 73 -7.46 -6.81 -1.18
N THR A 74 -7.69 -5.59 -1.68
CA THR A 74 -6.95 -5.03 -2.82
C THR A 74 -6.62 -3.57 -2.54
N PRO A 75 -5.48 -3.30 -1.87
CA PRO A 75 -5.09 -1.94 -1.51
C PRO A 75 -4.72 -1.13 -2.76
N ARG A 76 -5.24 0.10 -2.86
CA ARG A 76 -4.96 0.98 -3.99
C ARG A 76 -3.71 1.82 -3.71
N GLY A 77 -2.58 1.41 -4.27
CA GLY A 77 -1.29 2.09 -4.11
C GLY A 77 -1.30 3.59 -4.44
N THR A 78 -2.06 4.01 -5.47
CA THR A 78 -2.21 5.42 -5.82
C THR A 78 -2.94 6.23 -4.74
N VAL A 79 -3.92 5.63 -4.05
CA VAL A 79 -4.62 6.26 -2.93
C VAL A 79 -3.68 6.40 -1.73
N VAL A 80 -2.93 5.32 -1.42
CA VAL A 80 -1.94 5.32 -0.34
C VAL A 80 -0.86 6.38 -0.58
N ALA A 81 -0.29 6.43 -1.79
CA ALA A 81 0.75 7.39 -2.15
C ALA A 81 0.26 8.85 -2.08
N ASN A 82 -0.93 9.15 -2.61
CA ASN A 82 -1.50 10.50 -2.55
C ASN A 82 -1.74 10.96 -1.11
N ARG A 83 -2.31 10.11 -0.27
CA ARG A 83 -2.53 10.43 1.16
C ARG A 83 -1.21 10.61 1.91
N TRP A 84 -0.24 9.76 1.61
CA TRP A 84 1.09 9.87 2.18
C TRP A 84 1.79 11.17 1.78
N GLN A 85 1.59 11.63 0.54
CA GLN A 85 2.08 12.92 0.09
C GLN A 85 1.45 14.07 0.88
N THR A 86 0.15 14.00 1.20
CA THR A 86 -0.49 14.97 2.11
C THR A 86 0.16 14.97 3.49
N VAL A 87 0.35 13.80 4.10
CA VAL A 87 1.00 13.67 5.42
C VAL A 87 2.40 14.28 5.42
N THR A 88 3.23 13.91 4.44
CA THR A 88 4.62 14.42 4.34
C THR A 88 4.69 15.92 4.06
N THR A 89 3.74 16.47 3.28
CA THR A 89 3.63 17.92 3.02
C THR A 89 3.30 18.70 4.28
N VAL A 90 2.38 18.18 5.11
CA VAL A 90 1.95 18.84 6.35
C VAL A 90 3.02 18.72 7.44
N VAL A 91 3.64 17.54 7.60
CA VAL A 91 4.68 17.33 8.62
C VAL A 91 5.92 18.18 8.29
N GLY A 92 6.29 18.33 7.01
CA GLY A 92 7.36 19.22 6.54
C GLY A 92 8.78 18.87 7.01
N ALA A 93 8.93 18.05 8.05
CA ALA A 93 10.17 17.56 8.59
C ALA A 93 10.50 16.17 8.02
N ILE A 94 11.69 16.02 7.44
CA ILE A 94 12.18 14.72 7.00
C ILE A 94 12.78 14.01 8.22
N SER A 95 12.16 12.91 8.64
CA SER A 95 12.66 12.02 9.69
C SER A 95 12.97 10.63 9.11
N GLU A 96 13.88 9.89 9.76
CA GLU A 96 14.23 8.52 9.34
C GLU A 96 12.99 7.59 9.23
N PRO A 97 12.01 7.63 10.15
CA PRO A 97 10.74 6.91 9.99
C PRO A 97 9.96 7.30 8.73
N LEU A 98 9.86 8.59 8.40
CA LEU A 98 9.15 9.09 7.21
C LEU A 98 9.83 8.61 5.92
N VAL A 99 11.17 8.61 5.88
CA VAL A 99 11.93 8.10 4.74
C VAL A 99 11.68 6.60 4.57
N LYS A 100 11.78 5.82 5.65
CA LYS A 100 11.54 4.37 5.62
C LYS A 100 10.13 4.03 5.12
N ILE A 101 9.11 4.74 5.58
CA ILE A 101 7.72 4.52 5.13
C ILE A 101 7.56 4.91 3.64
N THR A 102 8.17 6.01 3.21
CA THR A 102 8.15 6.44 1.81
C THR A 102 8.79 5.41 0.88
N GLU A 103 9.93 4.82 1.30
CA GLU A 103 10.55 3.72 0.56
C GLU A 103 9.66 2.49 0.49
N LEU A 104 8.99 2.12 1.59
CA LEU A 104 8.08 0.98 1.62
C LEU A 104 6.91 1.18 0.67
N ILE A 105 6.30 2.37 0.66
CA ILE A 105 5.22 2.73 -0.27
C ILE A 105 5.70 2.65 -1.72
N THR A 106 6.89 3.18 -2.01
CA THR A 106 7.47 3.15 -3.37
C THR A 106 7.79 1.72 -3.81
N LYS A 107 8.34 0.88 -2.93
CA LYS A 107 8.66 -0.53 -3.24
C LYS A 107 7.40 -1.38 -3.45
N LEU A 108 6.30 -1.05 -2.76
CA LEU A 108 5.03 -1.76 -2.84
C LEU A 108 4.16 -1.36 -4.03
N PHE A 109 4.19 -0.08 -4.41
CA PHE A 109 3.19 0.50 -5.32
C PHE A 109 3.76 1.33 -6.48
N GLY A 110 5.07 1.62 -6.48
CA GLY A 110 5.80 2.28 -7.56
C GLY A 110 6.26 1.30 -8.61
#